data_AF-A0A921F7B7-F1
#
_entry.id   AF-A0A921F7B7-F1
#
_cell.length_a   1.000
_cell.length_b   1.000
_cell.length_c   1.000
_cell.angle_alpha   90.00
_cell.angle_beta   90.00
_cell.angle_gamma   90.00
#
_symmetry.space_group_name_H-M   'P 1'
#
loop_
_entity.id
_entity.type
_entity.pdbx_description
1 polymer ?
#
loop_
_entity_poly.entity_id
_entity_poly.type
_entity_poly.pdbx_seq_one_letter_code
_entity_poly.pdbx_strand_id
1 'polypeptide(L)'
;MSKYFLVNNKQEWDWLMQKFEENSEIKWLAGGEPTSFKPLTYVKRIVNLDEDELNLTYAALSDYENSGLVSTDQIIEVDKLMEGENHG
;
A
#
# COMPACT_ATOMS: atom_id res chain seq x y z
N MET A 1 -5.64 9.05 10.80
CA MET A 1 -5.04 7.77 11.24
C MET A 1 -4.39 7.11 10.03
N SER A 2 -3.25 6.43 10.19
CA SER A 2 -2.57 5.80 9.04
C SER A 2 -2.96 4.33 8.85
N LYS A 3 -3.16 3.91 7.60
CA LYS A 3 -3.38 2.52 7.19
C LYS A 3 -2.20 2.01 6.37
N TYR A 4 -1.74 0.81 6.69
CA TYR A 4 -0.58 0.19 6.04
C TYR A 4 -1.02 -1.05 5.26
N PHE A 5 -0.77 -1.06 3.96
CA PHE A 5 -1.15 -2.13 3.04
C PHE A 5 0.10 -2.88 2.55
N LEU A 6 0.14 -4.20 2.74
CA LEU A 6 1.19 -5.06 2.23
C LEU A 6 0.88 -5.48 0.79
N VAL A 7 1.81 -5.16 -0.11
CA VAL A 7 1.74 -5.49 -1.52
C VAL A 7 2.91 -6.41 -1.88
N ASN A 8 2.61 -7.61 -2.35
CA ASN A 8 3.57 -8.66 -2.68
C ASN A 8 3.85 -8.76 -4.19
N ASN A 9 2.92 -8.31 -5.03
CA ASN A 9 3.02 -8.43 -6.49
C ASN A 9 2.31 -7.26 -7.21
N LYS A 10 2.46 -7.24 -8.54
CA LYS A 10 1.87 -6.18 -9.38
C LYS A 10 0.34 -6.21 -9.40
N GLN A 11 -0.29 -7.38 -9.26
CA GLN A 11 -1.75 -7.49 -9.26
C GLN A 11 -2.36 -6.83 -8.02
N GLU A 12 -1.79 -7.11 -6.84
CA GLU A 12 -2.16 -6.45 -5.58
C GLU A 12 -1.92 -4.94 -5.65
N TRP A 13 -0.80 -4.52 -6.26
CA TRP A 13 -0.51 -3.10 -6.49
C TRP A 13 -1.59 -2.43 -7.33
N ASP A 14 -1.85 -2.97 -8.52
CA ASP A 14 -2.77 -2.38 -9.49
C ASP A 14 -4.20 -2.33 -8.92
N TRP A 15 -4.63 -3.39 -8.24
CA TRP A 15 -5.93 -3.42 -7.55
C TRP A 15 -6.02 -2.34 -6.46
N LEU A 16 -4.99 -2.21 -5.62
CA LEU A 16 -4.99 -1.23 -4.54
C LEU A 16 -4.99 0.21 -5.08
N MET A 17 -4.23 0.47 -6.15
CA MET A 17 -4.23 1.79 -6.81
C MET A 17 -5.59 2.12 -7.39
N GLN A 18 -6.25 1.18 -8.05
CA GLN A 18 -7.61 1.37 -8.57
C GLN A 18 -8.59 1.79 -7.46
N LYS A 19 -8.52 1.17 -6.27
CA LYS A 19 -9.35 1.54 -5.11
C LYS A 19 -9.07 2.95 -4.60
N PHE A 20 -7.83 3.41 -4.69
CA PHE A 20 -7.48 4.79 -4.35
C PHE A 20 -7.88 5.77 -5.46
N GLU A 21 -7.79 5.42 -6.73
CA GLU A 21 -8.27 6.26 -7.85
C GLU A 21 -9.79 6.47 -7.83
N GLU A 22 -10.56 5.47 -7.38
CA GLU A 22 -11.99 5.62 -7.10
C GLU A 22 -12.26 6.71 -6.04
N ASN A 23 -11.27 7.02 -5.19
CA ASN A 23 -11.28 8.11 -4.22
C ASN A 23 -10.41 9.28 -4.73
N SER A 24 -11.00 10.15 -5.57
CA SER A 24 -10.33 11.27 -6.26
C SER A 24 -9.57 12.29 -5.39
N GLU A 25 -9.70 12.21 -4.07
CA GLU A 25 -9.05 13.09 -3.11
C GLU A 25 -7.68 12.59 -2.66
N ILE A 26 -7.38 11.30 -2.84
CA ILE A 26 -6.12 10.67 -2.42
C ILE A 26 -4.99 11.07 -3.37
N LYS A 27 -3.85 11.51 -2.83
CA LYS A 27 -2.69 11.98 -3.61
C LYS A 27 -1.37 11.41 -3.09
N TRP A 28 -0.36 11.34 -3.95
CA TRP A 28 0.99 10.94 -3.52
C TRP A 28 1.73 12.11 -2.88
N LEU A 29 2.23 11.92 -1.64
CA LEU A 29 2.90 12.97 -0.84
C LEU A 29 4.15 13.57 -1.53
N ALA A 30 4.79 12.83 -2.44
CA ALA A 30 5.97 13.26 -3.18
C ALA A 30 5.70 13.66 -4.64
N GLY A 31 4.43 13.81 -5.05
CA GLY A 31 4.05 14.22 -6.41
C GLY A 31 4.33 13.20 -7.51
N GLY A 32 4.78 12.00 -7.15
CA GLY A 32 4.99 10.90 -8.10
C GLY A 32 4.43 9.61 -7.53
N GLU A 33 3.38 9.09 -8.18
CA GLU A 33 3.10 7.67 -8.15
C GLU A 33 4.39 6.93 -8.53
N PRO A 34 4.80 5.87 -7.82
CA PRO A 34 5.88 5.03 -8.31
C PRO A 34 5.44 4.42 -9.64
N THR A 35 5.95 5.01 -10.72
CA THR A 35 5.62 4.74 -12.14
C THR A 35 5.85 3.29 -12.60
N SER A 36 6.24 2.40 -11.70
CA SER A 36 6.23 0.96 -11.91
C SER A 36 6.47 0.29 -10.57
N PHE A 37 5.53 -0.56 -10.12
CA PHE A 37 5.88 -1.69 -9.27
C PHE A 37 6.99 -2.44 -10.00
N LYS A 38 8.26 -2.18 -9.67
CA LYS A 38 9.40 -2.85 -10.30
C LYS A 38 9.48 -4.24 -9.69
N PRO A 39 9.09 -5.31 -10.42
CA PRO A 39 9.06 -6.65 -9.88
C PRO A 39 10.47 -7.25 -9.73
N LEU A 40 11.51 -6.54 -10.19
CA LEU A 40 12.90 -7.00 -10.18
C LEU A 40 13.48 -7.14 -8.77
N THR A 41 12.82 -6.59 -7.75
CA THR A 41 13.14 -6.89 -6.37
C THR A 41 11.93 -7.60 -5.77
N TYR A 42 12.11 -8.85 -5.33
CA TYR A 42 11.16 -9.66 -4.55
C TYR A 42 10.87 -9.05 -3.15
N VAL A 43 10.82 -7.72 -3.09
CA VAL A 43 10.73 -6.95 -1.86
C VAL A 43 9.27 -6.62 -1.70
N LYS A 44 8.66 -7.23 -0.68
CA LYS A 44 7.34 -6.85 -0.21
C LYS A 44 7.32 -5.35 0.09
N ARG A 45 6.27 -4.66 -0.33
CA ARG A 45 6.14 -3.21 -0.18
C ARG A 45 5.00 -2.88 0.75
N ILE A 46 5.18 -1.80 1.51
CA ILE A 46 4.13 -1.18 2.29
C ILE A 46 3.68 0.08 1.57
N VAL A 47 2.38 0.17 1.31
CA VAL A 47 1.71 1.41 0.92
C VAL A 47 1.07 1.96 2.18
N ASN A 48 1.44 3.18 2.56
CA ASN A 48 0.88 3.87 3.71
C ASN A 48 -0.07 4.96 3.24
N LEU A 49 -1.33 4.86 3.66
CA LEU A 49 -2.35 5.88 3.49
C LEU A 49 -2.51 6.66 4.80
N ASP A 50 -2.19 7.94 4.77
CA ASP A 50 -2.61 8.88 5.81
C ASP A 50 -4.06 9.31 5.52
N GLU A 51 -5.01 8.85 6.34
CA GLU A 51 -6.43 9.22 6.16
C GLU A 51 -6.73 10.66 6.56
N ASP A 52 -5.89 11.30 7.38
CA ASP A 52 -6.13 12.68 7.82
C ASP A 52 -5.69 13.67 6.74
N GLU A 53 -4.59 13.36 6.05
CA GLU A 53 -4.08 14.19 4.96
C GLU A 53 -4.45 13.68 3.55
N LEU A 54 -5.09 12.52 3.45
CA LEU A 54 -5.41 11.82 2.19
C LEU A 54 -4.19 11.62 1.29
N ASN A 55 -3.06 11.28 1.92
CA ASN A 55 -1.78 11.17 1.26
C ASN A 55 -1.24 9.74 1.27
N LEU A 56 -0.70 9.31 0.13
CA LEU A 56 -0.03 8.03 -0.03
C LEU A 56 1.49 8.19 0.01
N THR A 57 2.12 7.23 0.68
CA THR A 57 3.56 6.98 0.65
C THR A 57 3.82 5.49 0.45
N TYR A 58 5.02 5.12 0.03
CA TYR A 58 5.40 3.72 -0.12
C TYR A 58 6.84 3.49 0.34
N ALA A 59 7.11 2.31 0.91
CA ALA A 59 8.45 1.88 1.28
C ALA A 59 8.60 0.36 1.17
N ALA A 60 9.83 -0.15 1.30
CA ALA A 60 10.04 -1.58 1.47
C ALA A 60 9.56 -2.02 2.86
N LEU A 61 9.02 -3.23 2.98
CA LEU A 61 8.64 -3.81 4.29
C LEU A 61 9.82 -3.78 5.28
N SER A 62 11.03 -4.08 4.80
CA SER A 62 12.24 -4.07 5.62
C SER A 62 12.53 -2.70 6.26
N ASP A 63 12.15 -1.60 5.61
CA ASP A 63 12.37 -0.26 6.15
C ASP A 63 11.45 -0.02 7.35
N TYR A 64 10.21 -0.52 7.27
CA TYR A 64 9.25 -0.48 8.38
C TYR A 64 9.67 -1.39 9.54
N GLU A 65 10.05 -2.65 9.25
CA GLU A 65 10.51 -3.60 10.26
C GLU A 65 11.73 -3.08 11.04
N ASN A 66 12.69 -2.47 10.34
CA ASN A 66 13.87 -1.89 10.98
C ASN A 66 13.58 -0.60 11.76
N SER A 67 12.55 0.14 11.38
CA SER A 67 12.19 1.40 12.05
C SER A 67 11.50 1.20 13.40
N GLY A 68 10.83 0.06 13.61
CA GLY A 68 9.95 -0.17 14.76
C GLY A 68 8.73 0.75 14.82
N LEU A 69 8.46 1.53 13.76
CA LEU A 69 7.38 2.52 13.71
C LEU A 69 5.99 1.89 13.53
N VAL A 70 5.93 0.65 13.02
CA VAL A 70 4.67 -0.04 12.73
C VAL A 70 4.76 -1.47 13.25
N SER A 71 3.78 -1.89 14.04
CA SER A 71 3.62 -3.30 14.37
C SER A 71 3.13 -4.05 13.14
N THR A 72 3.72 -5.19 12.82
CA THR A 72 3.30 -6.04 11.70
C THR A 72 1.84 -6.45 11.78
N ASP A 73 1.27 -6.50 12.99
CA ASP A 73 -0.14 -6.82 13.24
C ASP A 73 -1.12 -5.75 12.73
N GLN A 74 -0.63 -4.53 12.46
CA GLN A 74 -1.41 -3.41 11.93
C GLN A 74 -1.36 -3.34 10.40
N ILE A 75 -0.59 -4.23 9.76
CA ILE A 75 -0.43 -4.28 8.32
C ILE A 75 -1.56 -5.11 7.72
N ILE A 76 -2.28 -4.52 6.77
CA ILE A 76 -3.38 -5.13 6.05
C ILE A 76 -2.81 -5.80 4.80
N GLU A 77 -2.97 -7.12 4.68
CA GLU A 77 -2.55 -7.84 3.48
C GLU A 77 -3.57 -7.64 2.35
N VAL A 78 -3.10 -7.19 1.19
CA VAL A 78 -3.98 -6.83 0.06
C VAL A 78 -4.64 -8.05 -0.57
N ASP A 79 -3.97 -9.20 -0.58
CA ASP A 79 -4.55 -10.47 -1.03
C ASP A 79 -5.82 -10.82 -0.26
N LYS A 80 -5.81 -10.69 1.08
CA LYS A 80 -6.97 -10.93 1.95
C LYS A 80 -8.11 -9.95 1.69
N LEU A 81 -7.81 -8.69 1.36
CA LEU A 81 -8.83 -7.72 0.95
C LEU A 81 -9.49 -8.12 -0.37
N MET A 82 -8.68 -8.52 -1.36
CA MET A 82 -9.16 -8.96 -2.67
C MET A 82 -10.02 -10.22 -2.56
N GLU A 83 -9.62 -11.20 -1.74
CA GLU A 83 -10.40 -12.40 -1.47
C GLU A 83 -11.75 -12.08 -0.79
N GLY A 84 -11.74 -11.16 0.18
CA GLY A 84 -12.94 -10.74 0.89
C GLY A 84 -13.99 -10.05 -0.01
N GLU A 85 -13.56 -9.28 -1.00
CA GLU A 85 -14.49 -8.62 -1.95
C GLU A 85 -15.07 -9.59 -2.99
N ASN A 86 -14.37 -10.66 -3.36
CA ASN A 86 -14.86 -11.63 -4.34
C ASN A 86 -16.00 -12.52 -3.81
N HIS A 87 -16.29 -12.45 -2.51
CA HIS A 87 -17.36 -13.18 -1.82
C HIS A 87 -18.52 -12.27 -1.38
N GLY A 88 -18.55 -11.00 -1.82
CA GLY A 88 -19.57 -9.99 -1.49
C GLY A 88 -20.65 -9.80 -2.54
#